data_AF-A0A2J7RHM5-F1
#
_entry.id   AF-A0A2J7RHM5-F1
#
_cell.length_a   1.000
_cell.length_b   1.000
_cell.length_c   1.000
_cell.angle_alpha   90.00
_cell.angle_beta   90.00
_cell.angle_gamma   90.00
#
_symmetry.space_group_name_H-M   'P 1'
#
loop_
_entity.id
_entity.type
_entity.pdbx_description
1 polymer ?
#
loop_
_entity_poly.entity_id
_entity_poly.type
_entity_poly.pdbx_seq_one_letter_code
_entity_poly.pdbx_strand_id
1 'polypeptide(L)'
;MHLHYSICKEFGIEVPDNWYSHVPKSVCEHENITVLWNQGVQTDKEVLANRPDIIIKNKQKKICILIDVSVPSDRNVVQKETEKKLKYKNLSIEIQRMWNMKCFVIPVIIGPTGTVTRKEEMGRACSMNRGEEKCI
;
A
#
# COMPACT_ATOMS: atom_id res chain seq x y z
N MET A 1 -4.84 13.24 0.10
CA MET A 1 -6.11 12.50 -0.08
C MET A 1 -6.22 11.39 0.96
N HIS A 2 -7.33 11.34 1.73
CA HIS A 2 -7.45 10.78 3.09
C HIS A 2 -6.62 9.51 3.40
N LEU A 3 -6.61 8.49 2.54
CA LEU A 3 -5.81 7.28 2.77
C LEU A 3 -4.31 7.55 2.91
N HIS A 4 -3.73 8.39 2.04
CA HIS A 4 -2.32 8.79 2.13
C HIS A 4 -2.04 9.59 3.40
N TYR A 5 -2.99 10.44 3.85
CA TYR A 5 -2.88 11.16 5.11
C TYR A 5 -2.79 10.19 6.29
N SER A 6 -3.73 9.24 6.36
CA SER A 6 -3.79 8.24 7.43
C SER A 6 -2.52 7.38 7.47
N ILE A 7 -2.02 6.95 6.31
CA ILE A 7 -0.76 6.19 6.21
C ILE A 7 0.42 7.02 6.72
N CYS A 8 0.59 8.25 6.23
CA CYS A 8 1.70 9.10 6.68
C CYS A 8 1.66 9.33 8.20
N LYS A 9 0.48 9.66 8.75
CA LYS A 9 0.28 9.88 10.18
C LYS A 9 0.62 8.63 11.01
N GLU A 10 0.20 7.46 10.55
CA GLU A 10 0.47 6.17 11.21
C GLU A 10 1.97 5.85 11.28
N PHE A 11 2.73 6.26 10.27
CA PHE A 11 4.18 6.03 10.17
C PHE A 11 5.02 7.21 10.69
N GLY A 12 4.43 8.17 11.42
CA GLY A 12 5.17 9.30 11.98
C GLY A 12 5.67 10.32 10.96
N ILE A 13 5.23 10.24 9.70
CA ILE A 13 5.54 11.23 8.67
C ILE A 13 4.72 12.48 8.95
N GLU A 14 5.38 13.65 8.92
CA GLU A 14 4.72 14.94 9.12
C GLU A 14 3.55 15.15 8.14
N VAL A 15 2.40 15.49 8.71
CA VAL A 15 1.15 15.79 8.00
C VAL A 15 0.51 17.04 8.62
N PRO A 16 -0.32 17.80 7.88
CA PRO A 16 -1.05 18.92 8.46
C PRO A 16 -2.04 18.47 9.55
N ASP A 17 -2.48 19.40 10.38
CA ASP A 17 -3.47 19.11 11.43
C ASP A 17 -4.77 18.53 10.85
N ASN A 18 -5.18 19.07 9.71
CA ASN A 18 -6.42 18.72 9.04
C ASN A 18 -6.19 17.86 7.81
N TRP A 19 -6.89 16.71 7.72
CA TRP A 19 -6.76 15.77 6.60
C TRP A 19 -7.14 16.38 5.24
N TYR A 20 -8.05 17.35 5.21
CA TYR A 20 -8.53 18.01 3.99
C TYR A 20 -7.51 18.97 3.39
N SER A 21 -6.55 19.45 4.18
CA SER A 21 -5.41 20.25 3.71
C SER A 21 -4.25 19.39 3.19
N HIS A 22 -4.35 18.06 3.28
CA HIS A 22 -3.25 17.14 2.92
C HIS A 22 -3.12 16.93 1.41
N VAL A 23 -2.01 17.45 0.88
CA VAL A 23 -1.56 17.17 -0.49
C VAL A 23 -0.54 16.03 -0.46
N PRO A 24 -0.82 14.86 -1.08
CA PRO A 24 0.13 13.76 -1.15
C PRO A 24 1.42 14.16 -1.86
N LYS A 25 2.56 14.03 -1.17
CA LYS A 25 3.88 14.14 -1.81
C LYS A 25 4.18 12.84 -2.55
N SER A 26 4.84 12.93 -3.69
CA SER A 26 5.23 11.77 -4.50
C SER A 26 6.09 10.77 -3.72
N VAL A 27 6.95 11.26 -2.84
CA VAL A 27 7.80 10.47 -1.95
C VAL A 27 7.80 11.12 -0.57
N CYS A 28 7.56 10.31 0.45
CA CYS A 28 7.73 10.68 1.85
C CYS A 28 8.67 9.66 2.50
N GLU A 29 9.63 10.12 3.31
CA GLU A 29 10.51 9.25 4.07
C GLU A 29 10.51 9.66 5.54
N HIS A 30 10.50 8.67 6.42
CA HIS A 30 10.70 8.86 7.84
C HIS A 30 11.35 7.61 8.42
N GLU A 31 12.52 7.77 9.03
CA GLU A 31 13.35 6.67 9.55
C GLU A 31 13.59 5.56 8.50
N ASN A 32 13.05 4.36 8.75
CA ASN A 32 13.16 3.18 7.90
C ASN A 32 11.98 3.04 6.92
N ILE A 33 11.03 3.97 6.93
CA ILE A 33 9.82 3.93 6.13
C ILE A 33 9.94 4.89 4.93
N THR A 34 9.68 4.37 3.74
CA THR A 34 9.51 5.17 2.52
C THR A 34 8.11 4.92 1.97
N VAL A 35 7.31 5.98 1.81
CA VAL A 35 5.99 5.95 1.18
C VAL A 35 6.11 6.62 -0.19
N LEU A 36 5.79 5.89 -1.25
CA LEU A 36 5.70 6.40 -2.62
C LEU A 36 4.23 6.52 -3.02
N TRP A 37 3.82 7.70 -3.44
CA TRP A 37 2.47 7.99 -3.91
C TRP A 37 2.44 8.08 -5.43
N ASN A 38 1.61 7.24 -6.06
CA ASN A 38 1.38 7.20 -7.49
C ASN A 38 2.69 7.21 -8.30
N GLN A 39 3.69 6.45 -7.84
CA GLN A 39 5.00 6.33 -8.50
C GLN A 39 5.09 4.99 -9.21
N GLY A 40 5.52 5.02 -10.48
CA GLY A 40 5.87 3.83 -11.23
C GLY A 40 7.19 3.25 -10.72
N VAL A 41 7.28 1.92 -10.66
CA VAL A 41 8.51 1.21 -10.38
C VAL A 41 9.16 0.82 -11.70
N GLN A 42 10.42 1.22 -11.89
CA GLN A 42 11.23 0.70 -12.98
C GLN A 42 11.69 -0.71 -12.62
N THR A 43 11.44 -1.66 -13.51
CA THR A 43 11.77 -3.07 -13.33
C THR A 43 12.66 -3.55 -14.46
N ASP A 44 13.54 -4.52 -14.19
CA ASP A 44 14.46 -5.07 -15.19
C ASP A 44 13.71 -5.79 -16.32
N LYS A 45 12.58 -6.42 -15.98
CA LYS A 45 11.64 -7.00 -16.94
C LYS A 45 10.46 -6.07 -17.13
N GLU A 46 9.88 -6.10 -18.33
CA GLU A 46 8.66 -5.37 -18.61
C GLU A 46 7.49 -5.89 -17.75
N VAL A 47 6.86 -4.99 -17.00
CA VAL A 47 5.65 -5.27 -16.23
C VAL A 47 4.58 -4.26 -16.64
N LEU A 48 3.48 -4.76 -17.23
CA LEU A 48 2.37 -3.92 -17.71
C LEU A 48 1.76 -3.04 -16.61
N ALA A 49 1.68 -3.57 -15.40
CA ALA A 49 1.14 -2.88 -14.23
C ALA A 49 2.25 -2.54 -13.23
N ASN A 50 3.01 -1.48 -13.51
CA ASN A 50 4.17 -1.07 -12.70
C ASN A 50 3.91 0.13 -11.76
N ARG A 51 2.70 0.71 -11.78
CA ARG A 51 2.35 1.92 -11.04
C ARG A 51 1.13 1.69 -10.12
N PRO A 52 1.35 1.16 -8.91
CA PRO A 52 0.32 1.09 -7.87
C PRO A 52 0.04 2.49 -7.27
N ASP A 53 -1.11 2.65 -6.61
CA ASP A 53 -1.49 3.93 -5.99
C ASP A 53 -0.55 4.32 -4.85
N ILE A 54 -0.16 3.35 -4.00
CA ILE A 54 0.76 3.57 -2.89
C ILE A 54 1.75 2.41 -2.77
N ILE A 55 3.01 2.73 -2.52
CA ILE A 55 4.05 1.76 -2.16
C ILE A 55 4.58 2.15 -0.78
N ILE A 56 4.62 1.21 0.15
CA ILE A 56 5.22 1.39 1.47
C ILE A 56 6.42 0.46 1.57
N LYS A 57 7.60 1.00 1.80
CA LYS A 57 8.82 0.25 2.04
C LYS A 57 9.21 0.39 3.51
N ASN A 58 9.51 -0.73 4.14
CA ASN A 58 10.13 -0.78 5.44
C ASN A 58 11.52 -1.42 5.30
N LYS A 59 12.55 -0.58 5.36
CA LYS A 59 13.95 -0.96 5.17
C LYS A 59 14.43 -1.89 6.30
N GLN A 60 13.99 -1.64 7.54
CA GLN A 60 14.39 -2.42 8.71
C GLN A 60 13.86 -3.86 8.64
N LYS A 61 12.59 -4.03 8.27
CA LYS A 61 11.94 -5.34 8.20
C LYS A 61 12.11 -6.04 6.87
N LYS A 62 12.67 -5.35 5.87
CA LYS A 62 12.74 -5.79 4.48
C LYS A 62 11.36 -6.20 3.96
N ILE A 63 10.38 -5.32 4.15
CA ILE A 63 8.99 -5.51 3.68
C ILE A 63 8.61 -4.37 2.73
N CYS A 64 7.93 -4.72 1.64
CA CYS A 64 7.26 -3.83 0.71
C CYS A 64 5.76 -4.14 0.71
N ILE A 65 4.92 -3.11 0.68
CA ILE A 65 3.48 -3.25 0.48
C ILE A 65 3.09 -2.40 -0.72
N LEU A 66 2.38 -3.01 -1.66
CA LEU A 66 1.71 -2.34 -2.77
C LEU A 66 0.24 -2.23 -2.43
N ILE A 67 -0.29 -1.02 -2.43
CA ILE A 67 -1.70 -0.73 -2.17
C ILE A 67 -2.32 -0.16 -3.44
N ASP A 68 -3.47 -0.70 -3.82
CA ASP A 68 -4.21 -0.29 -5.00
C ASP A 68 -5.69 -0.12 -4.66
N VAL A 69 -6.20 1.10 -4.79
CA VAL A 69 -7.54 1.51 -4.36
C VAL A 69 -8.51 1.40 -5.54
N SER A 70 -9.72 0.88 -5.30
CA SER A 70 -10.82 0.93 -6.29
C SER A 70 -12.16 1.12 -5.64
N VAL A 71 -13.04 1.81 -6.36
CA VAL A 71 -14.46 1.91 -6.07
C VAL A 71 -15.21 1.15 -7.17
N PRO A 72 -15.57 -0.13 -6.99
CA PRO A 72 -16.34 -0.86 -7.99
C PRO A 72 -17.79 -0.39 -7.99
N SER A 73 -18.39 -0.31 -9.17
CA SER A 73 -19.82 -0.05 -9.34
C SER A 73 -20.69 -1.31 -9.10
N ASP A 74 -20.09 -2.50 -9.22
CA ASP A 74 -20.79 -3.78 -9.24
C ASP A 74 -20.71 -4.54 -7.91
N ARG A 75 -21.66 -5.46 -7.70
CA ARG A 75 -21.77 -6.30 -6.49
C ARG A 75 -20.63 -7.32 -6.33
N ASN A 76 -19.84 -7.61 -7.37
CA ASN A 76 -18.80 -8.66 -7.35
C ASN A 76 -17.43 -8.16 -6.85
N VAL A 77 -17.41 -7.65 -5.61
CA VAL A 77 -16.20 -7.17 -4.91
C VAL A 77 -15.07 -8.21 -4.90
N VAL A 78 -15.38 -9.48 -4.65
CA VAL A 78 -14.40 -10.58 -4.56
C VAL A 78 -13.67 -10.81 -5.88
N GLN A 79 -14.37 -10.70 -7.00
CA GLN A 79 -13.79 -10.89 -8.33
C GLN A 79 -12.81 -9.76 -8.64
N LYS A 80 -13.22 -8.49 -8.41
CA LYS A 80 -12.37 -7.30 -8.58
C LYS A 80 -11.11 -7.38 -7.73
N GLU A 81 -11.22 -7.96 -6.54
CA GLU A 81 -10.10 -8.15 -5.64
C GLU A 81 -9.06 -9.12 -6.18
N THR A 82 -9.55 -10.27 -6.68
CA THR A 82 -8.71 -11.31 -7.26
C THR A 82 -8.01 -10.79 -8.51
N GLU A 83 -8.75 -10.07 -9.37
CA GLU A 83 -8.20 -9.41 -10.57
C GLU A 83 -7.05 -8.45 -10.20
N LYS A 84 -7.22 -7.62 -9.16
CA LYS A 84 -6.19 -6.70 -8.69
C LYS A 84 -4.97 -7.38 -8.09
N LYS A 85 -5.17 -8.42 -7.28
CA LYS A 85 -4.05 -9.23 -6.74
C LYS A 85 -3.25 -9.87 -7.88
N LEU A 86 -3.93 -10.39 -8.90
CA LEU A 86 -3.29 -10.96 -10.07
C LEU A 86 -2.54 -9.91 -10.89
N LYS A 87 -3.12 -8.71 -11.08
CA LYS A 87 -2.52 -7.59 -11.82
C LYS A 87 -1.12 -7.23 -11.30
N TYR A 88 -0.92 -7.14 -9.99
CA TYR A 88 0.36 -6.74 -9.39
C TYR A 88 1.25 -7.91 -8.96
N LYS A 89 0.86 -9.17 -9.27
CA LYS A 89 1.67 -10.34 -8.91
C LYS A 89 3.07 -10.28 -9.52
N ASN A 90 3.17 -9.97 -10.82
CA ASN A 90 4.46 -9.85 -11.50
C ASN A 90 5.31 -8.72 -10.92
N LEU A 91 4.71 -7.55 -10.67
CA LEU A 91 5.40 -6.43 -10.03
C LEU A 91 5.95 -6.83 -8.65
N SER A 92 5.16 -7.54 -7.85
CA SER A 92 5.57 -7.97 -6.52
C SER A 92 6.79 -8.90 -6.55
N ILE A 93 6.88 -9.79 -7.54
CA ILE A 93 8.01 -10.72 -7.72
C ILE A 93 9.27 -9.96 -8.14
N GLU A 94 9.15 -9.03 -9.09
CA GLU A 94 10.29 -8.23 -9.55
C GLU A 94 10.80 -7.32 -8.43
N ILE A 95 9.90 -6.69 -7.67
CA ILE A 95 10.28 -5.91 -6.47
C ILE A 95 11.00 -6.78 -5.43
N GLN A 96 10.51 -8.01 -5.18
CA GLN A 96 11.17 -8.91 -4.23
C GLN A 96 12.60 -9.23 -4.64
N ARG A 97 12.84 -9.43 -5.95
CA ARG A 97 14.17 -9.69 -6.51
C ARG A 97 15.06 -8.46 -6.44
N MET A 98 14.57 -7.32 -6.95
CA MET A 98 15.37 -6.09 -7.10
C MET A 98 15.71 -5.45 -5.75
N TRP A 99 14.75 -5.41 -4.82
CA TRP A 99 14.94 -4.73 -3.53
C TRP A 99 15.35 -5.69 -2.41
N ASN A 100 15.37 -6.99 -2.65
CA ASN A 100 15.67 -8.01 -1.64
C ASN A 100 14.78 -7.89 -0.38
N MET A 101 13.47 -7.69 -0.60
CA MET A 101 12.44 -7.49 0.43
C MET A 101 11.21 -8.35 0.14
N LYS A 102 10.49 -8.81 1.15
CA LYS A 102 9.19 -9.47 0.95
C LYS A 102 8.17 -8.44 0.44
N CYS A 103 7.42 -8.74 -0.62
CA CYS A 103 6.44 -7.81 -1.18
C CYS A 103 5.02 -8.38 -1.08
N PHE A 104 4.09 -7.59 -0.56
CA PHE A 104 2.66 -7.93 -0.43
C PHE A 104 1.80 -6.98 -1.28
N VAL A 105 0.70 -7.50 -1.82
CA VAL A 105 -0.28 -6.71 -2.60
C VAL A 105 -1.59 -6.65 -1.83
N ILE A 106 -2.05 -5.45 -1.52
CA ILE A 106 -3.28 -5.20 -0.77
C ILE A 106 -4.23 -4.36 -1.64
N PRO A 107 -5.24 -4.99 -2.27
CA PRO A 107 -6.30 -4.24 -2.94
C PRO A 107 -7.22 -3.61 -1.88
N VAL A 108 -7.41 -2.31 -1.94
CA VAL A 108 -8.39 -1.59 -1.10
C VAL A 108 -9.63 -1.34 -1.94
N ILE A 109 -10.69 -2.09 -1.66
CA ILE A 109 -11.97 -1.96 -2.37
C ILE A 109 -12.96 -1.22 -1.49
N ILE A 110 -13.41 -0.06 -1.94
CA ILE A 110 -14.40 0.80 -1.28
C ILE A 110 -15.73 0.59 -2.01
N GLY A 111 -16.65 -0.14 -1.40
CA GLY A 111 -17.99 -0.33 -1.95
C GLY A 111 -18.86 0.93 -1.88
N PRO A 112 -19.95 0.99 -2.65
CA PRO A 112 -20.90 2.12 -2.64
C PRO A 112 -21.52 2.39 -1.26
N THR A 113 -21.60 1.38 -0.38
CA THR A 113 -22.07 1.52 1.01
C THR A 113 -20.93 1.87 1.99
N GLY A 114 -19.74 2.25 1.50
CA GLY A 114 -18.57 2.53 2.34
C GLY A 114 -17.92 1.29 2.95
N THR A 115 -18.30 0.08 2.52
CA THR A 115 -17.66 -1.16 2.94
C THR A 115 -16.24 -1.24 2.39
N VAL A 116 -15.25 -1.19 3.28
CA VAL A 116 -13.84 -1.41 2.92
C VAL A 116 -13.55 -2.90 3.04
N THR A 117 -13.23 -3.53 1.92
CA THR A 117 -12.97 -4.96 1.87
C THR A 117 -11.61 -5.24 2.52
N ARG A 118 -11.66 -5.90 3.69
CA ARG A 118 -10.56 -6.45 4.51
C ARG A 118 -9.65 -5.47 5.28
N LYS A 119 -10.18 -4.99 6.42
CA LYS A 119 -9.38 -4.47 7.55
C LYS A 119 -8.29 -5.45 8.03
N GLU A 120 -8.47 -6.75 7.84
CA GLU A 120 -7.52 -7.78 8.32
C GLU A 120 -6.22 -7.88 7.53
N GLU A 121 -6.23 -7.65 6.21
CA GLU A 121 -5.01 -7.68 5.40
C GLU A 121 -4.21 -6.41 5.61
N MET A 122 -4.89 -5.26 5.67
CA MET A 122 -4.29 -3.99 6.09
C MET A 122 -3.80 -4.08 7.55
N GLY A 123 -4.58 -4.71 8.42
CA GLY A 123 -4.22 -5.00 9.81
C GLY A 123 -2.95 -5.82 9.88
N ARG A 124 -2.90 -6.99 9.25
CA ARG A 124 -1.71 -7.87 9.16
C ARG A 124 -0.51 -7.15 8.56
N ALA A 125 -0.70 -6.37 7.51
CA ALA A 125 0.39 -5.63 6.87
C ALA A 125 0.90 -4.50 7.77
N CYS A 126 0.00 -3.83 8.49
CA CYS A 126 0.33 -2.88 9.53
C CYS A 126 1.01 -3.57 10.74
N SER A 127 0.61 -4.76 11.20
CA SER A 127 1.32 -5.49 12.27
C SER A 127 2.69 -5.96 11.80
N MET A 128 2.79 -6.46 10.56
CA MET A 128 4.06 -6.79 9.91
C MET A 128 4.99 -5.58 9.87
N ASN A 129 4.46 -4.36 9.70
CA ASN A 129 5.26 -3.12 9.71
C ASN A 129 5.49 -2.51 11.10
N ARG A 130 4.54 -2.63 12.04
CA ARG A 130 4.63 -2.06 13.38
C ARG A 130 5.53 -2.86 14.31
N GLY A 131 5.51 -4.18 14.22
CA GLY A 131 6.28 -5.02 15.12
C GLY A 131 5.52 -5.01 16.43
N GLU A 132 4.79 -6.07 16.69
CA GLU A 132 4.13 -6.20 17.96
C GLU A 132 5.22 -6.29 19.04
N GLU A 133 5.48 -5.20 19.76
CA GLU A 133 5.53 -5.34 21.21
C GLU A 133 4.11 -5.70 21.64
N LYS A 134 3.82 -7.01 21.64
CA LYS A 134 2.87 -7.53 22.62
C LYS A 134 3.53 -7.34 23.98
N CYS A 135 3.28 -6.21 24.63
CA CYS A 135 3.42 -6.13 26.07
C CYS A 135 2.04 -6.30 26.69
N ILE A 136 1.84 -7.53 27.16
CA ILE A 136 1.01 -8.01 28.29
C ILE A 136 -0.44 -7.53 28.34
#